data_AF-A0A448Z358-F1
#
_entry.id   AF-A0A448Z358-F1
#
_cell.length_a   1.000
_cell.length_b   1.000
_cell.length_c   1.000
_cell.angle_alpha   90.00
_cell.angle_beta   90.00
_cell.angle_gamma   90.00
#
_symmetry.space_group_name_H-M   'P 1'
#
loop_
_entity.id
_entity.type
_entity.pdbx_description
1 polymer ?
#
loop_
_entity_poly.entity_id
_entity_poly.type
_entity_poly.pdbx_seq_one_letter_code
_entity_poly.pdbx_strand_id
1 'polypeptide(L)'
;MEVDSPPRNQSPRILKLVENLADIRERPKTMLTPETKRTRTMEDPPIRGPLTPEGESTAKVPVLSSGVKVEYPTNISMPSRSVIEALYNISLQEEEEEEEDQKLRNEIHEKSEYYDQKYLKPAGILSFEEILLPAVGLAEEKALKQAQSRVQRDAPEYTFAMENCRRLVRKSIRNAILEVQSSRMTRTRCQQERRLEQALERKRVRERRHRERLEEDERRAKERALKKEISRAEKRRQLAREYPRNQDLWKEIVFLTSSVAQLEREERMWVQIEKNMVQLKDKNGKEEELKNRSNHPLDSNLSSSSSDVIVVKADKSPLHLKTEEKVKDIVLASTRIQNGLGMILKLLDASEFVQKSLFDEYRKDHAFHGYQGMDNPKGIIRFLSQSQDDLPDNPKGIIRLLSQSQ
;
A
#
# COMPACT_ATOMS: atom_id res chain seq x y z
N MET A 1 6.63 -21.63 -16.35
CA MET A 1 7.13 -21.01 -17.60
C MET A 1 8.61 -21.27 -17.63
N GLU A 2 8.96 -22.45 -18.15
CA GLU A 2 10.34 -22.84 -18.42
C GLU A 2 10.75 -22.18 -19.74
N VAL A 3 11.87 -21.45 -19.72
CA VAL A 3 12.51 -20.96 -20.94
C VAL A 3 13.87 -21.63 -20.98
N ASP A 4 13.94 -22.73 -21.71
CA ASP A 4 15.18 -23.32 -22.18
C ASP A 4 15.91 -22.31 -23.08
N SER A 5 17.19 -22.09 -22.82
CA SER A 5 18.08 -21.33 -23.70
C SER A 5 19.37 -22.13 -23.92
N PRO A 6 19.87 -22.17 -25.17
CA PRO A 6 20.92 -23.10 -25.59
C PRO A 6 22.31 -22.60 -25.18
N PRO A 7 23.35 -23.46 -25.13
CA PRO A 7 24.71 -23.00 -24.94
C PRO A 7 25.25 -22.42 -26.25
N ARG A 8 25.51 -21.10 -26.27
CA ARG A 8 26.30 -20.45 -27.32
C ARG A 8 27.78 -20.62 -27.02
N ASN A 9 28.45 -21.39 -27.87
CA ASN A 9 29.90 -21.38 -28.02
C ASN A 9 30.38 -19.96 -28.39
N GLN A 10 31.10 -19.30 -27.49
CA GLN A 10 31.99 -18.19 -27.83
C GLN A 10 33.42 -18.66 -27.62
N SER A 11 34.17 -18.77 -28.72
CA SER A 11 35.61 -19.04 -28.69
C SER A 11 36.36 -17.78 -28.27
N PRO A 12 37.43 -17.87 -27.44
CA PRO A 12 38.19 -16.69 -27.04
C PRO A 12 39.05 -16.18 -28.22
N ARG A 13 38.76 -14.96 -28.71
CA ARG A 13 39.52 -14.28 -29.78
C ARG A 13 40.97 -13.98 -29.38
N ILE A 14 41.27 -13.85 -28.09
CA ILE A 14 42.62 -13.67 -27.53
C ILE A 14 43.58 -14.78 -27.98
N LEU A 15 43.06 -16.01 -28.21
CA LEU A 15 43.89 -17.13 -28.66
C LEU A 15 44.36 -17.01 -30.12
N LYS A 16 43.63 -16.26 -30.95
CA LYS A 16 43.98 -16.04 -32.37
C LYS A 16 45.06 -14.96 -32.53
N LEU A 17 45.13 -13.97 -31.63
CA LEU A 17 46.14 -12.90 -31.69
C LEU A 17 47.53 -13.38 -31.24
N VAL A 18 47.60 -14.28 -30.26
CA VAL A 18 48.85 -14.93 -29.85
C VAL A 18 49.43 -15.81 -30.97
N GLU A 19 48.58 -16.43 -31.80
CA GLU A 19 49.03 -17.17 -32.99
C GLU A 19 49.47 -16.22 -34.13
N ASN A 20 48.81 -15.08 -34.32
CA ASN A 20 49.12 -14.15 -35.42
C ASN A 20 50.36 -13.28 -35.21
N LEU A 21 50.72 -12.95 -33.96
CA LEU A 21 51.97 -12.25 -33.65
C LEU A 21 53.23 -13.10 -33.90
N ALA A 22 53.08 -14.42 -34.05
CA ALA A 22 54.17 -15.34 -34.31
C ALA A 22 54.54 -15.49 -35.81
N ASP A 23 53.67 -15.08 -36.74
CA ASP A 23 53.73 -15.43 -38.17
C ASP A 23 53.85 -14.23 -39.14
N ILE A 24 54.25 -13.05 -38.67
CA ILE A 24 54.51 -11.91 -39.57
C ILE A 24 55.88 -12.07 -40.25
N ARG A 25 55.94 -12.92 -41.30
CA ARG A 25 56.85 -12.78 -42.44
C ARG A 25 56.37 -13.59 -43.67
N GLU A 26 56.03 -12.82 -44.71
CA GLU A 26 56.00 -13.14 -46.14
C GLU A 26 55.29 -14.40 -46.64
N ARG A 27 54.07 -14.24 -47.18
CA ARG A 27 53.65 -14.93 -48.41
C ARG A 27 52.83 -14.01 -49.33
N PRO A 28 53.07 -14.06 -50.66
CA PRO A 28 52.31 -13.27 -51.62
C PRO A 28 50.92 -13.86 -51.87
N LYS A 29 50.01 -12.96 -52.24
CA LYS A 29 48.60 -13.20 -52.57
C LYS A 29 48.44 -14.15 -53.75
N THR A 30 47.63 -15.18 -53.59
CA THR A 30 46.96 -15.86 -54.70
C THR A 30 45.45 -15.85 -54.45
N MET A 31 44.71 -15.28 -55.40
CA MET A 31 43.26 -15.37 -55.49
C MET A 31 42.84 -16.72 -56.06
N LEU A 32 41.80 -17.34 -55.53
CA LEU A 32 40.90 -18.24 -56.28
C LEU A 32 39.60 -18.50 -55.49
N THR A 33 38.52 -17.96 -56.07
CA THR A 33 37.11 -18.35 -56.21
C THR A 33 36.36 -19.31 -55.26
N PRO A 34 35.01 -19.15 -55.16
CA PRO A 34 34.14 -19.84 -54.21
C PRO A 34 33.56 -21.15 -54.78
N GLU A 35 32.99 -21.96 -53.88
CA GLU A 35 32.07 -23.12 -54.03
C GLU A 35 32.53 -24.23 -53.04
N THR A 36 31.70 -25.02 -52.37
CA THR A 36 30.30 -25.42 -52.60
C THR A 36 29.71 -25.89 -51.26
N LYS A 37 28.40 -25.72 -51.10
CA LYS A 37 27.59 -26.24 -50.00
C LYS A 37 27.60 -27.78 -50.00
N ARG A 38 27.82 -28.40 -48.82
CA ARG A 38 27.34 -29.76 -48.53
C ARG A 38 26.84 -29.84 -47.10
N THR A 39 25.53 -29.96 -46.98
CA THR A 39 24.81 -30.42 -45.80
C THR A 39 25.21 -31.86 -45.50
N ARG A 40 25.69 -32.13 -44.29
CA ARG A 40 25.84 -33.47 -43.76
C ARG A 40 25.34 -33.48 -42.32
N THR A 41 24.16 -34.08 -42.15
CA THR A 41 23.60 -34.57 -40.90
C THR A 41 24.60 -35.52 -40.25
N MET A 42 24.93 -35.31 -38.97
CA MET A 42 25.66 -36.26 -38.15
C MET A 42 25.08 -36.23 -36.74
N GLU A 43 24.77 -37.44 -36.28
CA GLU A 43 24.19 -37.82 -35.00
C GLU A 43 25.15 -37.52 -33.84
N ASP A 44 24.57 -37.31 -32.66
CA ASP A 44 25.28 -37.08 -31.40
C ASP A 44 26.12 -38.31 -30.98
N PRO A 45 27.38 -38.14 -30.56
CA PRO A 45 28.14 -39.20 -29.94
C PRO A 45 27.89 -39.27 -28.42
N PRO A 46 28.02 -40.47 -27.81
CA PRO A 46 27.72 -40.68 -26.41
C PRO A 46 28.81 -40.14 -25.47
N ILE A 47 28.33 -39.78 -24.28
CA ILE A 47 29.05 -39.33 -23.08
C ILE A 47 30.20 -40.29 -22.74
N ARG A 48 31.45 -39.78 -22.78
CA ARG A 48 32.63 -40.45 -22.21
C ARG A 48 32.84 -40.00 -20.76
N GLY A 49 32.82 -40.97 -19.85
CA GLY A 49 33.29 -40.83 -18.46
C GLY A 49 34.81 -40.68 -18.35
N PRO A 50 35.33 -40.55 -17.12
CA PRO A 50 36.71 -40.16 -16.85
C PRO A 50 37.68 -41.29 -17.20
N LEU A 51 38.64 -41.01 -18.07
CA LEU A 51 39.72 -41.92 -18.42
C LEU A 51 40.84 -41.81 -17.38
N THR A 52 41.03 -42.90 -16.64
CA THR A 52 42.26 -43.27 -15.92
C THR A 52 43.45 -43.38 -16.89
N PRO A 53 44.70 -43.08 -16.46
CA PRO A 53 45.88 -43.22 -17.29
C PRO A 53 46.47 -44.63 -17.12
N GLU A 54 46.01 -45.58 -17.93
CA GLU A 54 46.61 -46.92 -18.04
C GLU A 54 46.71 -47.24 -19.53
N GLY A 55 47.93 -47.45 -20.02
CA GLY A 55 48.18 -47.82 -21.41
C GLY A 55 49.46 -47.24 -21.98
N GLU A 56 50.60 -47.65 -21.43
CA GLU A 56 51.91 -47.53 -22.07
C GLU A 56 51.88 -48.26 -23.43
N SER A 57 51.72 -47.49 -24.51
CA SER A 57 52.07 -47.94 -25.85
C SER A 57 53.56 -47.66 -26.04
N THR A 58 54.36 -48.72 -25.92
CA THR A 58 55.77 -48.75 -26.27
C THR A 58 55.95 -48.61 -27.78
N ALA A 59 55.76 -47.39 -28.29
CA ALA A 59 56.40 -46.99 -29.54
C ALA A 59 57.90 -46.92 -29.26
N LYS A 60 58.67 -47.85 -29.84
CA LYS A 60 60.14 -47.85 -29.81
C LYS A 60 60.63 -46.51 -30.36
N VAL A 61 60.95 -45.59 -29.46
CA VAL A 61 61.75 -44.40 -29.74
C VAL A 61 63.10 -44.91 -30.24
N PRO A 62 63.60 -44.47 -31.41
CA PRO A 62 64.94 -44.83 -31.83
C PRO A 62 65.91 -44.30 -30.78
N VAL A 63 66.65 -45.21 -30.14
CA VAL A 63 67.76 -44.88 -29.25
C VAL A 63 68.84 -44.27 -30.13
N LEU A 64 68.79 -42.95 -30.26
CA LEU A 64 69.76 -42.16 -30.98
C LEU A 64 71.01 -41.99 -30.14
N SER A 65 72.13 -42.21 -30.81
CA SER A 65 73.51 -42.16 -30.32
C SER A 65 73.79 -40.95 -29.44
N SER A 66 74.42 -41.23 -28.29
CA SER A 66 74.82 -40.26 -27.28
C SER A 66 75.68 -39.15 -27.86
N GLY A 67 75.25 -37.90 -27.69
CA GLY A 67 76.08 -36.73 -27.93
C GLY A 67 75.37 -35.40 -27.67
N VAL A 68 74.06 -35.31 -27.93
CA VAL A 68 73.33 -34.05 -27.81
C VAL A 68 72.20 -34.18 -26.79
N LYS A 69 72.45 -33.69 -25.57
CA LYS A 69 71.42 -33.58 -24.52
C LYS A 69 70.58 -32.31 -24.80
N VAL A 70 69.38 -32.50 -25.34
CA VAL A 70 68.43 -31.39 -25.53
C VAL A 70 67.82 -31.08 -24.17
N GLU A 71 68.33 -30.04 -23.50
CA GLU A 71 67.80 -29.57 -22.22
C GLU A 71 66.73 -28.49 -22.44
N TYR A 72 65.67 -28.54 -21.65
CA TYR A 72 64.65 -27.48 -21.63
C TYR A 72 65.28 -26.19 -21.08
N PRO A 73 64.97 -25.00 -21.64
CA PRO A 73 65.51 -23.74 -21.13
C PRO A 73 65.07 -23.49 -19.69
N THR A 74 65.99 -23.58 -18.73
CA THR A 74 65.71 -23.32 -17.29
C THR A 74 65.79 -21.83 -16.94
N ASN A 75 66.54 -21.05 -17.71
CA ASN A 75 66.70 -19.60 -17.53
C ASN A 75 65.84 -18.85 -18.56
N ILE A 76 64.53 -18.86 -18.36
CA ILE A 76 63.61 -18.05 -19.18
C ILE A 76 63.70 -16.61 -18.69
N SER A 77 64.12 -15.70 -19.56
CA SER A 77 64.19 -14.28 -19.23
C SER A 77 62.79 -13.73 -18.95
N MET A 78 62.69 -12.81 -17.99
CA MET A 78 61.47 -12.05 -17.76
C MET A 78 60.96 -11.42 -19.07
N PRO A 79 59.64 -11.37 -19.29
CA PRO A 79 59.06 -10.74 -20.46
C PRO A 79 59.53 -9.28 -20.56
N SER A 80 59.88 -8.84 -21.77
CA SER A 80 60.36 -7.49 -21.98
C SER A 80 59.24 -6.48 -21.74
N ARG A 81 59.60 -5.28 -21.25
CA ARG A 81 58.66 -4.18 -21.04
C ARG A 81 57.81 -3.89 -22.28
N SER A 82 58.39 -3.97 -23.46
CA SER A 82 57.69 -3.78 -24.74
C SER A 82 56.57 -4.80 -24.99
N VAL A 83 56.74 -6.05 -24.56
CA VAL A 83 55.71 -7.10 -24.72
C VAL A 83 54.56 -6.84 -23.76
N ILE A 84 54.88 -6.48 -22.51
CA ILE A 84 53.89 -6.12 -21.50
C ILE A 84 53.10 -4.89 -21.94
N GLU A 85 53.78 -3.87 -22.46
CA GLU A 85 53.17 -2.63 -22.96
C GLU A 85 52.29 -2.87 -24.19
N ALA A 86 52.72 -3.73 -25.11
CA ALA A 86 51.90 -4.13 -26.25
C ALA A 86 50.62 -4.84 -25.81
N LEU A 87 50.73 -5.83 -24.91
CA LEU A 87 49.57 -6.55 -24.38
C LEU A 87 48.63 -5.63 -23.58
N TYR A 88 49.19 -4.69 -22.80
CA TYR A 88 48.42 -3.67 -22.10
C TYR A 88 47.62 -2.78 -23.05
N ASN A 89 48.25 -2.30 -24.13
CA ASN A 89 47.57 -1.47 -25.11
C ASN A 89 46.50 -2.25 -25.88
N ILE A 90 46.77 -3.51 -26.22
CA ILE A 90 45.80 -4.41 -26.86
C ILE A 90 44.59 -4.61 -25.93
N SER A 91 44.80 -4.91 -24.64
CA SER A 91 43.69 -5.10 -23.69
C SER A 91 42.81 -3.85 -23.59
N LEU A 92 43.41 -2.65 -23.55
CA LEU A 92 42.65 -1.40 -23.50
C LEU A 92 41.87 -1.12 -24.80
N GLN A 93 42.45 -1.45 -25.96
CA GLN A 93 41.79 -1.22 -27.25
C GLN A 93 40.62 -2.19 -27.47
N GLU A 94 40.80 -3.47 -27.11
CA GLU A 94 39.73 -4.47 -27.22
C GLU A 94 38.52 -4.09 -26.35
N GLU A 95 38.77 -3.56 -25.15
CA GLU A 95 37.71 -3.06 -24.25
C GLU A 95 36.99 -1.80 -24.80
N GLU A 96 37.70 -0.90 -25.47
CA GLU A 96 37.10 0.29 -26.11
C GLU A 96 36.19 -0.10 -27.29
N GLU A 97 36.63 -1.06 -28.12
CA GLU A 97 35.83 -1.59 -29.23
C GLU A 97 34.57 -2.33 -28.73
N GLU A 98 34.69 -3.11 -27.65
CA GLU A 98 33.55 -3.83 -27.06
C GLU A 98 32.51 -2.89 -26.44
N GLU A 99 32.93 -1.76 -25.83
CA GLU A 99 32.00 -0.74 -25.34
C GLU A 99 31.24 -0.02 -26.45
N GLU A 100 31.90 0.25 -27.59
CA GLU A 100 31.24 0.85 -28.76
C GLU A 100 30.22 -0.12 -29.38
N ASP A 101 30.58 -1.39 -29.50
CA ASP A 101 29.69 -2.45 -29.98
C ASP A 101 28.52 -2.72 -29.02
N GLN A 102 28.74 -2.63 -27.70
CA GLN A 102 27.68 -2.79 -26.69
C GLN A 102 26.73 -1.59 -26.65
N LYS A 103 27.23 -0.36 -26.83
CA LYS A 103 26.36 0.83 -26.98
C LYS A 103 25.44 0.70 -28.20
N LEU A 104 25.87 -0.01 -29.24
CA LEU A 104 25.04 -0.34 -30.41
C LEU A 104 24.02 -1.47 -30.15
N ARG A 105 24.30 -2.36 -29.18
CA ARG A 105 23.52 -3.58 -28.89
C ARG A 105 22.76 -3.52 -27.56
N ASN A 106 22.42 -2.33 -27.09
CA ASN A 106 21.63 -2.14 -25.88
C ASN A 106 20.28 -2.86 -25.99
N GLU A 107 20.16 -4.06 -25.39
CA GLU A 107 19.04 -4.40 -24.49
C GLU A 107 19.11 -5.75 -23.75
N ILE A 108 19.96 -6.75 -24.08
CA ILE A 108 19.78 -8.10 -23.46
C ILE A 108 21.06 -8.83 -22.98
N HIS A 109 22.22 -8.17 -22.85
CA HIS A 109 23.36 -8.84 -22.20
C HIS A 109 23.72 -8.21 -20.87
N GLU A 110 23.42 -8.97 -19.80
CA GLU A 110 24.11 -8.91 -18.52
C GLU A 110 25.57 -8.58 -18.79
N LYS A 111 26.00 -7.44 -18.26
CA LYS A 111 27.38 -6.98 -18.29
C LYS A 111 28.28 -8.16 -17.96
N SER A 112 29.07 -8.58 -18.93
CA SER A 112 30.29 -9.34 -18.62
C SER A 112 31.19 -8.37 -17.89
N GLU A 113 31.01 -8.19 -16.56
CA GLU A 113 31.88 -7.40 -15.67
C GLU A 113 33.24 -8.09 -15.48
N TYR A 114 33.75 -8.68 -16.54
CA TYR A 114 34.82 -9.64 -16.49
C TYR A 114 35.90 -9.19 -17.42
N TYR A 115 36.95 -8.70 -16.75
CA TYR A 115 38.21 -8.20 -17.28
C TYR A 115 38.11 -6.79 -17.84
N ASP A 116 38.51 -5.82 -17.00
CA ASP A 116 39.03 -4.63 -17.61
C ASP A 116 40.40 -4.31 -16.99
N GLN A 117 41.43 -4.39 -17.80
CA GLN A 117 42.65 -3.64 -17.54
C GLN A 117 42.32 -2.15 -17.34
N LYS A 118 41.23 -1.62 -17.91
CA LYS A 118 40.69 -0.28 -17.64
C LYS A 118 40.22 -0.06 -16.20
N TYR A 119 39.65 -1.06 -15.50
CA TYR A 119 39.33 -0.93 -14.07
C TYR A 119 40.59 -0.91 -13.19
N LEU A 120 41.66 -1.58 -13.63
CA LEU A 120 42.94 -1.64 -12.91
C LEU A 120 43.87 -0.47 -13.22
N LYS A 121 43.65 0.22 -14.35
CA LYS A 121 44.43 1.37 -14.82
C LYS A 121 44.59 2.49 -13.77
N PRO A 122 43.54 2.92 -13.03
CA PRO A 122 43.68 3.94 -11.98
C PRO A 122 44.57 3.48 -10.82
N ALA A 123 44.63 2.18 -10.55
CA ALA A 123 45.46 1.61 -9.49
C ALA A 123 46.91 1.35 -9.93
N GLY A 124 47.22 1.49 -11.23
CA GLY A 124 48.54 1.19 -11.78
C GLY A 124 48.91 -0.30 -11.74
N ILE A 125 47.91 -1.19 -11.72
CA ILE A 125 48.11 -2.64 -11.60
C ILE A 125 47.84 -3.30 -12.96
N LEU A 126 48.62 -4.33 -13.29
CA LEU A 126 48.43 -5.13 -14.50
C LEU A 126 47.55 -6.34 -14.22
N SER A 127 46.65 -6.62 -15.15
CA SER A 127 45.81 -7.82 -15.17
C SER A 127 46.68 -9.06 -15.25
N PHE A 128 46.50 -9.97 -14.29
CA PHE A 128 47.25 -11.23 -14.27
C PHE A 128 46.90 -12.10 -15.47
N GLU A 129 45.64 -12.10 -15.89
CA GLU A 129 45.08 -13.01 -16.90
C GLU A 129 45.26 -12.49 -18.33
N GLU A 130 45.17 -11.18 -18.53
CA GLU A 130 45.24 -10.56 -19.87
C GLU A 130 46.65 -10.15 -20.26
N ILE A 131 47.50 -9.84 -19.26
CA ILE A 131 48.83 -9.27 -19.51
C ILE A 131 49.92 -10.17 -18.99
N LEU A 132 49.92 -10.50 -17.69
CA LEU A 132 51.07 -11.19 -17.09
C LEU A 132 51.21 -12.65 -17.55
N LEU A 133 50.13 -13.44 -17.52
CA LEU A 133 50.11 -14.83 -17.99
C LEU A 133 50.48 -14.93 -19.48
N PRO A 134 49.86 -14.16 -20.39
CA PRO A 134 50.26 -14.14 -21.81
C PRO A 134 51.69 -13.66 -22.03
N ALA A 135 52.17 -12.66 -21.27
CA ALA A 135 53.54 -12.16 -21.40
C ALA A 135 54.59 -13.22 -21.04
N VAL A 136 54.39 -13.93 -19.92
CA VAL A 136 55.24 -15.05 -19.53
C VAL A 136 55.21 -16.12 -20.61
N GLY A 137 54.01 -16.47 -21.09
CA GLY A 137 53.86 -17.45 -22.14
C GLY A 137 54.58 -17.14 -23.45
N LEU A 138 54.57 -15.87 -23.87
CA LEU A 138 55.32 -15.40 -25.04
C LEU A 138 56.84 -15.46 -24.81
N ALA A 139 57.31 -15.18 -23.58
CA ALA A 139 58.72 -15.28 -23.23
C ALA A 139 59.21 -16.75 -23.28
N GLU A 140 58.43 -17.68 -22.73
CA GLU A 140 58.71 -19.12 -22.80
C GLU A 140 58.72 -19.61 -24.26
N GLU A 141 57.74 -19.20 -25.07
CA GLU A 141 57.70 -19.58 -26.47
C GLU A 141 58.91 -19.06 -27.25
N LYS A 142 59.35 -17.82 -26.98
CA LYS A 142 60.53 -17.24 -27.62
C LYS A 142 61.80 -18.00 -27.27
N ALA A 143 61.96 -18.39 -26.00
CA ALA A 143 63.08 -19.23 -25.57
C ALA A 143 63.07 -20.60 -26.28
N LEU A 144 61.89 -21.21 -26.41
CA LEU A 144 61.73 -22.47 -27.14
C LEU A 144 61.99 -22.36 -28.64
N LYS A 145 61.61 -21.24 -29.28
CA LYS A 145 61.96 -20.95 -30.69
C LYS A 145 63.47 -20.85 -30.89
N GLN A 146 64.17 -20.18 -29.97
CA GLN A 146 65.63 -20.07 -30.02
C GLN A 146 66.29 -21.44 -29.84
N ALA A 147 65.83 -22.24 -28.88
CA ALA A 147 66.30 -23.61 -28.70
C ALA A 147 66.01 -24.47 -29.95
N GLN A 148 64.81 -24.34 -30.54
CA GLN A 148 64.44 -25.05 -31.77
C GLN A 148 65.37 -24.70 -32.93
N SER A 149 65.75 -23.42 -33.09
CA SER A 149 66.68 -23.01 -34.16
C SER A 149 68.07 -23.63 -34.01
N ARG A 150 68.55 -23.84 -32.78
CA ARG A 150 69.81 -24.54 -32.50
C ARG A 150 69.68 -26.03 -32.79
N VAL A 151 68.61 -26.65 -32.30
CA VAL A 151 68.31 -28.08 -32.56
C VAL A 151 68.14 -28.36 -34.05
N GLN A 152 67.50 -27.47 -34.82
CA GLN A 152 67.38 -27.61 -36.27
C GLN A 152 68.73 -27.63 -36.99
N ARG A 153 69.72 -26.90 -36.48
CA ARG A 153 71.07 -26.84 -37.04
C ARG A 153 71.93 -28.02 -36.63
N ASP A 154 71.89 -28.39 -35.35
CA ASP A 154 72.87 -29.31 -34.75
C ASP A 154 72.33 -30.75 -34.63
N ALA A 155 71.00 -30.93 -34.56
CA ALA A 155 70.35 -32.22 -34.38
C ALA A 155 68.90 -32.24 -34.93
N PRO A 156 68.72 -32.24 -36.27
CA PRO A 156 67.42 -32.06 -36.93
C PRO A 156 66.39 -33.15 -36.59
N GLU A 157 66.83 -34.29 -36.08
CA GLU A 157 66.00 -35.41 -35.63
C GLU A 157 65.08 -35.03 -34.44
N TYR A 158 65.45 -34.03 -33.64
CA TYR A 158 64.68 -33.59 -32.45
C TYR A 158 63.73 -32.41 -32.73
N THR A 159 63.59 -31.99 -33.99
CA THR A 159 62.76 -30.85 -34.37
C THR A 159 61.27 -31.04 -34.04
N PHE A 160 60.76 -32.25 -34.25
CA PHE A 160 59.39 -32.62 -33.90
C PHE A 160 59.13 -32.57 -32.39
N ALA A 161 60.10 -32.98 -31.57
CA ALA A 161 60.00 -32.92 -30.12
C ALA A 161 59.90 -31.47 -29.62
N MET A 162 60.70 -30.56 -30.20
CA MET A 162 60.65 -29.13 -29.87
C MET A 162 59.33 -28.47 -30.30
N GLU A 163 58.78 -28.85 -31.44
CA GLU A 163 57.47 -28.35 -31.89
C GLU A 163 56.34 -28.80 -30.96
N ASN A 164 56.36 -30.05 -30.51
CA ASN A 164 55.42 -30.56 -29.53
C ASN A 164 55.55 -29.86 -28.17
N CYS A 165 56.78 -29.58 -27.72
CA CYS A 165 57.02 -28.80 -26.49
C CYS A 165 56.39 -27.40 -26.58
N ARG A 166 56.57 -26.70 -27.71
CA ARG A 166 55.94 -25.38 -27.95
C ARG A 166 54.41 -25.46 -27.93
N ARG A 167 53.83 -26.50 -28.55
CA ARG A 167 52.38 -26.73 -28.55
C ARG A 167 51.86 -26.98 -27.13
N LEU A 168 52.60 -27.74 -26.32
CA LEU A 168 52.26 -28.01 -24.92
C LEU A 168 52.32 -26.74 -24.06
N VAL A 169 53.34 -25.91 -24.21
CA VAL A 169 53.45 -24.62 -23.49
C VAL A 169 52.27 -23.70 -23.85
N ARG A 170 51.96 -23.54 -25.15
CA ARG A 170 50.78 -22.77 -25.56
C ARG A 170 49.50 -23.31 -24.92
N LYS A 171 49.33 -24.65 -24.88
CA LYS A 171 48.15 -25.27 -24.27
C LYS A 171 48.11 -25.07 -22.74
N SER A 172 49.25 -25.13 -22.05
CA SER A 172 49.29 -24.92 -20.60
C SER A 172 48.93 -23.48 -20.22
N ILE A 173 49.44 -22.48 -20.95
CA ILE A 173 49.09 -21.07 -20.73
C ILE A 173 47.59 -20.85 -20.97
N ARG A 174 47.04 -21.40 -22.05
CA ARG A 174 45.60 -21.31 -22.34
C ARG A 174 44.75 -21.90 -21.21
N ASN A 175 45.12 -23.09 -20.75
CA ASN A 175 44.42 -23.75 -19.65
C ASN A 175 44.57 -22.95 -18.35
N ALA A 176 45.74 -22.39 -18.07
CA ALA A 176 45.98 -21.56 -16.90
C ALA A 176 45.09 -20.31 -16.91
N ILE A 177 44.97 -19.62 -18.06
CA ILE A 177 44.05 -18.50 -18.22
C ILE A 177 42.63 -18.97 -17.88
N LEU A 178 42.11 -19.98 -18.59
CA LEU A 178 40.74 -20.50 -18.38
C LEU A 178 40.45 -20.91 -16.94
N GLU A 179 41.44 -21.46 -16.22
CA GLU A 179 41.27 -21.87 -14.82
C GLU A 179 41.22 -20.68 -13.86
N VAL A 180 41.98 -19.61 -14.12
CA VAL A 180 41.85 -18.37 -13.33
C VAL A 180 40.47 -17.74 -13.61
N GLN A 181 40.03 -17.74 -14.88
CA GLN A 181 38.69 -17.27 -15.25
C GLN A 181 37.58 -18.00 -14.50
N SER A 182 37.63 -19.35 -14.50
CA SER A 182 36.63 -20.20 -13.85
C SER A 182 36.61 -20.03 -12.32
N SER A 183 37.78 -19.97 -11.69
CA SER A 183 37.95 -19.75 -10.26
C SER A 183 37.36 -18.41 -9.82
N ARG A 184 37.64 -17.36 -10.59
CA ARG A 184 37.12 -16.02 -10.32
C ARG A 184 35.59 -16.01 -10.48
N MET A 185 35.04 -16.58 -11.56
CA MET A 185 33.59 -16.60 -11.78
C MET A 185 32.86 -17.26 -10.62
N THR A 186 33.40 -18.37 -10.12
CA THR A 186 32.90 -19.07 -8.94
C THR A 186 32.89 -18.18 -7.70
N ARG A 187 33.98 -17.43 -7.48
CA ARG A 187 34.07 -16.46 -6.38
C ARG A 187 33.04 -15.34 -6.51
N THR A 188 32.87 -14.77 -7.71
CA THR A 188 31.89 -13.70 -7.96
C THR A 188 30.48 -14.20 -7.70
N ARG A 189 30.13 -15.37 -8.23
CA ARG A 189 28.82 -16.00 -8.00
C ARG A 189 28.55 -16.22 -6.51
N CYS A 190 29.50 -16.79 -5.78
CA CYS A 190 29.37 -17.00 -4.33
C CYS A 190 29.20 -15.67 -3.57
N GLN A 191 29.88 -14.60 -3.99
CA GLN A 191 29.68 -13.27 -3.40
C GLN A 191 28.30 -12.68 -3.69
N GLN A 192 27.79 -12.85 -4.92
CA GLN A 192 26.46 -12.40 -5.30
C GLN A 192 25.37 -13.16 -4.52
N GLU A 193 25.49 -14.49 -4.40
CA GLU A 193 24.59 -15.32 -3.60
C GLU A 193 24.54 -14.84 -2.14
N ARG A 194 25.70 -14.60 -1.49
CA ARG A 194 25.74 -14.04 -0.13
C ARG A 194 25.08 -12.67 -0.02
N ARG A 195 25.25 -11.80 -1.02
CA ARG A 195 24.61 -10.46 -1.02
C ARG A 195 23.08 -10.59 -1.10
N LEU A 196 22.59 -11.51 -1.93
CA LEU A 196 21.16 -11.78 -2.06
C LEU A 196 20.57 -12.37 -0.77
N GLU A 197 21.25 -13.33 -0.16
CA GLU A 197 20.84 -13.92 1.13
C GLU A 197 20.76 -12.85 2.23
N GLN A 198 21.79 -12.02 2.36
CA GLN A 198 21.80 -10.92 3.32
C GLN A 198 20.68 -9.90 3.06
N ALA A 199 20.37 -9.60 1.80
CA ALA A 199 19.28 -8.70 1.45
C ALA A 199 17.91 -9.30 1.84
N LEU A 200 17.71 -10.59 1.57
CA LEU A 200 16.49 -11.32 1.95
C LEU A 200 16.33 -11.40 3.48
N GLU A 201 17.41 -11.69 4.20
CA GLU A 201 17.39 -11.73 5.66
C GLU A 201 17.02 -10.36 6.26
N ARG A 202 17.65 -9.28 5.77
CA ARG A 202 17.32 -7.91 6.18
C ARG A 202 15.85 -7.57 5.92
N LYS A 203 15.29 -8.03 4.79
CA LYS A 203 13.87 -7.83 4.48
C LYS A 203 12.97 -8.56 5.47
N ARG A 204 13.24 -9.83 5.77
CA ARG A 204 12.50 -10.63 6.75
C ARG A 204 12.54 -10.01 8.16
N VAL A 205 13.70 -9.51 8.59
CA VAL A 205 13.85 -8.84 9.89
C VAL A 205 13.01 -7.56 9.97
N ARG A 206 12.97 -6.77 8.89
CA ARG A 206 12.14 -5.55 8.84
C ARG A 206 10.66 -5.87 8.91
N GLU A 207 10.20 -6.87 8.16
CA GLU A 207 8.81 -7.32 8.17
C GLU A 207 8.38 -7.83 9.54
N ARG A 208 9.23 -8.63 10.22
CA ARG A 208 8.97 -9.09 11.58
C ARG A 208 8.85 -7.94 12.57
N ARG A 209 9.82 -7.02 12.58
CA ARG A 209 9.78 -5.82 13.45
C ARG A 209 8.56 -4.95 13.19
N HIS A 210 8.11 -4.87 11.94
CA HIS A 210 6.91 -4.10 11.60
C HIS A 210 5.65 -4.76 12.17
N ARG A 211 5.53 -6.09 12.05
CA ARG A 211 4.42 -6.85 12.63
C ARG A 211 4.37 -6.72 14.15
N GLU A 212 5.50 -6.88 14.83
CA GLU A 212 5.59 -6.73 16.29
C GLU A 212 5.14 -5.34 16.77
N ARG A 213 5.46 -4.28 16.02
CA ARG A 213 5.00 -2.91 16.34
C ARG A 213 3.49 -2.76 16.20
N LEU A 214 2.90 -3.33 15.15
CA LEU A 214 1.45 -3.29 14.94
C LEU A 214 0.71 -4.03 16.07
N GLU A 215 1.19 -5.21 16.45
CA GLU A 215 0.63 -5.99 17.56
C GLU A 215 0.73 -5.24 18.90
N GLU A 216 1.88 -4.59 19.16
CA GLU A 216 2.08 -3.78 20.37
C GLU A 216 1.16 -2.54 20.40
N ASP A 217 1.01 -1.85 19.27
CA ASP A 217 0.12 -0.69 19.17
C ASP A 217 -1.36 -1.10 19.32
N GLU A 218 -1.76 -2.25 18.77
CA GLU A 218 -3.09 -2.81 18.96
C GLU A 218 -3.34 -3.17 20.42
N ARG A 219 -2.37 -3.79 21.10
CA ARG A 219 -2.45 -4.10 22.54
C ARG A 219 -2.64 -2.81 23.36
N ARG A 220 -1.84 -1.78 23.09
CA ARG A 220 -1.95 -0.48 23.77
C ARG A 220 -3.29 0.20 23.49
N ALA A 221 -3.83 0.08 22.28
CA ALA A 221 -5.13 0.61 21.93
C ALA A 221 -6.25 -0.09 22.72
N LYS A 222 -6.21 -1.43 22.81
CA LYS A 222 -7.15 -2.23 23.60
C LYS A 222 -7.09 -1.88 25.09
N GLU A 223 -5.90 -1.74 25.66
CA GLU A 223 -5.74 -1.33 27.06
C GLU A 223 -6.28 0.08 27.33
N ARG A 224 -6.05 1.03 26.42
CA ARG A 224 -6.59 2.39 26.52
C ARG A 224 -8.12 2.39 26.42
N ALA A 225 -8.69 1.57 25.55
CA ALA A 225 -10.13 1.41 25.42
C ALA A 225 -10.74 0.87 26.71
N LEU A 226 -10.19 -0.22 27.26
CA LEU A 226 -10.60 -0.79 28.55
C LEU A 226 -10.52 0.22 29.69
N LYS A 227 -9.41 0.96 29.82
CA LYS A 227 -9.27 2.00 30.86
C LYS A 227 -10.31 3.11 30.73
N LYS A 228 -10.61 3.55 29.50
CA LYS A 228 -11.67 4.54 29.25
C LYS A 228 -13.04 4.00 29.61
N GLU A 229 -13.31 2.75 29.30
CA GLU A 229 -14.57 2.08 29.63
C GLU A 229 -14.78 1.96 31.14
N ILE A 230 -13.75 1.48 31.87
CA ILE A 230 -13.76 1.39 33.33
C ILE A 230 -13.99 2.78 33.96
N SER A 231 -13.25 3.79 33.53
CA SER A 231 -13.42 5.17 34.05
C SER A 231 -14.83 5.72 33.79
N ARG A 232 -15.42 5.44 32.62
CA ARG A 232 -16.81 5.82 32.32
C ARG A 232 -17.79 5.07 33.21
N ALA A 233 -17.59 3.78 33.45
CA ALA A 233 -18.44 2.97 34.33
C ALA A 233 -18.36 3.43 35.79
N GLU A 234 -17.17 3.77 36.29
CA GLU A 234 -16.97 4.32 37.63
C GLU A 234 -17.65 5.66 37.81
N LYS A 235 -17.49 6.60 36.87
CA LYS A 235 -18.20 7.88 36.87
C LYS A 235 -19.71 7.69 36.88
N ARG A 236 -20.23 6.74 36.11
CA ARG A 236 -21.65 6.39 36.12
C ARG A 236 -22.10 5.88 37.49
N ARG A 237 -21.34 4.98 38.12
CA ARG A 237 -21.63 4.48 39.47
C ARG A 237 -21.60 5.60 40.51
N GLN A 238 -20.69 6.57 40.39
CA GLN A 238 -20.62 7.73 41.26
C GLN A 238 -21.85 8.63 41.09
N LEU A 239 -22.18 9.02 39.86
CA LEU A 239 -23.37 9.83 39.58
C LEU A 239 -24.67 9.15 40.04
N ALA A 240 -24.77 7.83 39.87
CA ALA A 240 -25.92 7.06 40.34
C ALA A 240 -26.05 7.03 41.87
N ARG A 241 -24.93 7.10 42.60
CA ARG A 241 -24.91 7.18 44.08
C ARG A 241 -25.21 8.59 44.58
N GLU A 242 -24.66 9.60 43.92
CA GLU A 242 -24.78 11.00 44.33
C GLU A 242 -26.17 11.59 44.02
N TYR A 243 -26.82 11.15 42.93
CA TYR A 243 -28.07 11.75 42.47
C TYR A 243 -29.16 10.70 42.18
N PRO A 244 -29.78 10.11 43.23
CA PRO A 244 -30.86 9.13 43.04
C PRO A 244 -32.11 9.74 42.38
N ARG A 245 -32.44 11.01 42.66
CA ARG A 245 -33.59 11.72 42.05
C ARG A 245 -33.47 11.83 40.52
N ASN A 246 -32.25 11.90 39.99
CA ASN A 246 -32.03 11.85 38.54
C ASN A 246 -32.50 10.51 37.96
N GLN A 247 -32.40 9.39 38.69
CA GLN A 247 -32.85 8.08 38.19
C GLN A 247 -34.37 8.02 37.99
N ASP A 248 -35.13 8.72 38.84
CA ASP A 248 -36.58 8.78 38.70
C ASP A 248 -36.99 9.73 37.56
N LEU A 249 -36.33 10.89 37.45
CA LEU A 249 -36.47 11.77 36.27
C LEU A 249 -36.11 11.03 34.97
N TRP A 250 -35.16 10.10 35.02
CA TRP A 250 -34.83 9.25 33.87
C TRP A 250 -35.94 8.28 33.49
N LYS A 251 -36.51 7.58 34.46
CA LYS A 251 -37.65 6.68 34.21
C LYS A 251 -38.81 7.46 33.60
N GLU A 252 -39.05 8.66 34.11
CA GLU A 252 -40.07 9.56 33.60
C GLU A 252 -39.76 10.03 32.17
N ILE A 253 -38.53 10.46 31.86
CA ILE A 253 -38.15 10.83 30.48
C ILE A 253 -38.29 9.66 29.52
N VAL A 254 -37.86 8.46 29.90
CA VAL A 254 -37.99 7.26 29.07
C VAL A 254 -39.47 6.97 28.82
N PHE A 255 -40.29 7.03 29.86
CA PHE A 255 -41.74 6.86 29.76
C PHE A 255 -42.34 7.90 28.82
N LEU A 256 -42.11 9.20 29.06
CA LEU A 256 -42.62 10.30 28.24
C LEU A 256 -42.15 10.21 26.79
N THR A 257 -40.88 9.87 26.54
CA THR A 257 -40.35 9.71 25.19
C THR A 257 -41.03 8.54 24.47
N SER A 258 -41.28 7.42 25.17
CA SER A 258 -42.01 6.28 24.61
C SER A 258 -43.48 6.63 24.32
N SER A 259 -44.14 7.39 25.19
CA SER A 259 -45.50 7.89 25.00
C SER A 259 -45.58 8.87 23.83
N VAL A 260 -44.64 9.80 23.71
CA VAL A 260 -44.55 10.71 22.55
C VAL A 260 -44.37 9.92 21.25
N ALA A 261 -43.46 8.93 21.23
CA ALA A 261 -43.26 8.08 20.05
C ALA A 261 -44.49 7.21 19.72
N GLN A 262 -45.34 6.88 20.70
CA GLN A 262 -46.63 6.24 20.46
C GLN A 262 -47.63 7.24 19.87
N LEU A 263 -47.75 8.43 20.45
CA LEU A 263 -48.63 9.49 19.95
C LEU A 263 -48.27 9.90 18.52
N GLU A 264 -46.98 10.04 18.20
CA GLU A 264 -46.53 10.30 16.83
C GLU A 264 -46.92 9.18 15.84
N ARG A 265 -46.97 7.92 16.30
CA ARG A 265 -47.44 6.80 15.47
C ARG A 265 -48.95 6.87 15.27
N GLU A 266 -49.70 7.16 16.32
CA GLU A 266 -51.15 7.35 16.26
C GLU A 266 -51.50 8.54 15.34
N GLU A 267 -50.82 9.67 15.47
CA GLU A 267 -50.96 10.84 14.59
C GLU A 267 -50.73 10.46 13.11
N ARG A 268 -49.64 9.74 12.81
CA ARG A 268 -49.39 9.26 11.44
C ARG A 268 -50.51 8.37 10.93
N MET A 269 -51.08 7.51 11.78
CA MET A 269 -52.24 6.68 11.39
C MET A 269 -53.48 7.53 11.14
N TRP A 270 -53.79 8.51 11.99
CA TRP A 270 -54.91 9.42 11.80
C TRP A 270 -54.79 10.22 10.49
N VAL A 271 -53.61 10.76 10.22
CA VAL A 271 -53.32 11.48 8.96
C VAL A 271 -53.50 10.54 7.74
N GLN A 272 -53.14 9.26 7.87
CA GLN A 272 -53.33 8.30 6.79
C GLN A 272 -54.82 7.94 6.59
N ILE A 273 -55.59 7.78 7.67
CA ILE A 273 -57.04 7.56 7.63
C ILE A 273 -57.75 8.77 7.00
N GLU A 274 -57.36 9.99 7.39
CA GLU A 274 -57.91 11.22 6.83
C GLU A 274 -57.66 11.30 5.33
N LYS A 275 -56.43 11.03 4.88
CA LYS A 275 -56.11 10.95 3.44
C LYS A 275 -56.95 9.88 2.72
N ASN A 276 -57.14 8.71 3.32
CA ASN A 276 -57.97 7.65 2.75
C ASN A 276 -59.45 8.05 2.67
N MET A 277 -59.97 8.76 3.68
CA MET A 277 -61.34 9.30 3.72
C MET A 277 -61.57 10.37 2.65
N VAL A 278 -60.62 11.29 2.45
CA VAL A 278 -60.67 12.29 1.37
C VAL A 278 -60.67 11.59 0.00
N GLN A 279 -59.78 10.61 -0.20
CA GLN A 279 -59.77 9.83 -1.45
C GLN A 279 -61.06 9.02 -1.68
N LEU A 280 -61.71 8.52 -0.62
CA LEU A 280 -63.00 7.85 -0.73
C LEU A 280 -64.11 8.84 -1.09
N LYS A 281 -64.12 10.03 -0.47
CA LYS A 281 -65.05 11.11 -0.80
C LYS A 281 -64.88 11.61 -2.23
N ASP A 282 -63.65 11.71 -2.73
CA ASP A 282 -63.38 12.09 -4.13
C ASP A 282 -63.81 11.02 -5.13
N LYS A 283 -63.86 9.74 -4.70
CA LYS A 283 -64.39 8.62 -5.50
C LYS A 283 -65.92 8.57 -5.48
N ASN A 284 -66.55 8.80 -4.33
CA ASN A 284 -68.01 8.80 -4.18
C ASN A 284 -68.66 10.11 -4.67
N GLY A 285 -67.96 11.25 -4.57
CA GLY A 285 -68.42 12.55 -5.07
C GLY A 285 -68.55 12.59 -6.60
N LYS A 286 -67.76 11.79 -7.32
CA LYS A 286 -67.92 11.60 -8.77
C LYS A 286 -69.16 10.76 -9.14
N GLU A 287 -69.73 10.00 -8.21
CA GLU A 287 -70.99 9.27 -8.41
C GLU A 287 -72.23 10.10 -8.02
N GLU A 288 -72.14 10.99 -7.03
CA GLU A 288 -73.28 11.82 -6.61
C GLU A 288 -73.47 13.14 -7.40
N GLU A 289 -72.41 13.72 -8.00
CA GLU A 289 -72.54 14.93 -8.83
C GLU A 289 -73.32 14.72 -10.15
N LEU A 290 -73.59 13.48 -10.54
CA LEU A 290 -74.41 13.17 -11.73
C LEU A 290 -75.93 13.15 -11.47
N LYS A 291 -76.41 13.29 -10.22
CA LYS A 291 -77.85 13.17 -9.90
C LYS A 291 -78.56 14.42 -9.39
N ASN A 292 -77.88 15.40 -8.79
CA ASN A 292 -78.56 16.48 -8.05
C ASN A 292 -78.22 17.90 -8.52
N ARG A 293 -78.38 18.19 -9.82
CA ARG A 293 -78.42 19.57 -10.34
C ARG A 293 -79.60 19.80 -11.30
N SER A 294 -80.81 19.72 -10.76
CA SER A 294 -81.94 20.51 -11.25
C SER A 294 -82.80 20.90 -10.05
N ASN A 295 -82.69 22.14 -9.58
CA ASN A 295 -83.83 23.06 -9.48
C ASN A 295 -83.44 24.40 -8.86
N HIS A 296 -84.01 25.40 -9.51
CA HIS A 296 -83.86 26.85 -9.45
C HIS A 296 -84.43 27.48 -8.14
N PRO A 297 -84.44 28.83 -7.98
CA PRO A 297 -84.25 29.55 -6.72
C PRO A 297 -85.59 30.21 -6.27
N LEU A 298 -85.55 31.10 -5.26
CA LEU A 298 -86.17 32.45 -5.32
C LEU A 298 -86.24 33.12 -3.93
N ASP A 299 -85.81 34.38 -3.93
CA ASP A 299 -86.21 35.59 -3.20
C ASP A 299 -87.29 35.53 -2.09
N SER A 300 -87.13 36.38 -1.05
CA SER A 300 -87.99 37.57 -0.87
C SER A 300 -87.81 38.30 0.49
N ASN A 301 -87.62 39.62 0.38
CA ASN A 301 -88.13 40.79 1.12
C ASN A 301 -88.90 40.64 2.46
N LEU A 302 -88.78 41.66 3.34
CA LEU A 302 -89.87 42.45 3.99
C LEU A 302 -89.27 43.36 5.12
N SER A 303 -89.30 44.71 5.02
CA SER A 303 -90.31 45.71 5.48
C SER A 303 -90.43 45.79 7.03
N SER A 304 -90.25 46.92 7.76
CA SER A 304 -90.88 48.26 7.76
C SER A 304 -91.61 48.53 9.10
N SER A 305 -91.62 49.80 9.57
CA SER A 305 -92.57 50.49 10.49
C SER A 305 -91.87 51.09 11.74
N SER A 306 -91.82 52.39 12.09
CA SER A 306 -92.62 53.64 11.96
C SER A 306 -93.37 54.07 13.24
N SER A 307 -93.53 55.39 13.41
CA SER A 307 -94.35 56.19 14.36
C SER A 307 -93.72 56.62 15.69
N ASP A 308 -94.07 57.76 16.28
CA ASP A 308 -94.28 59.13 15.78
C ASP A 308 -94.14 60.06 17.00
N VAL A 309 -93.69 61.30 16.80
CA VAL A 309 -93.29 62.25 17.87
C VAL A 309 -94.40 63.28 18.14
N ILE A 310 -94.77 63.49 19.41
CA ILE A 310 -95.52 64.68 19.87
C ILE A 310 -94.85 65.27 21.12
N VAL A 311 -94.55 66.58 21.06
CA VAL A 311 -93.88 67.40 22.08
C VAL A 311 -94.90 68.33 22.75
N VAL A 312 -94.96 68.35 24.08
CA VAL A 312 -95.58 69.43 24.88
C VAL A 312 -94.67 69.77 26.08
N LYS A 313 -94.24 71.04 26.16
CA LYS A 313 -93.55 71.71 27.29
C LYS A 313 -94.58 72.00 28.40
N ALA A 314 -94.30 72.11 29.69
CA ALA A 314 -93.12 71.90 30.53
C ALA A 314 -93.63 71.87 31.98
N ASP A 315 -93.15 70.91 32.76
CA ASP A 315 -92.97 70.95 34.22
C ASP A 315 -92.10 69.73 34.51
N LYS A 316 -90.93 69.93 35.15
CA LYS A 316 -89.82 68.96 35.33
C LYS A 316 -90.07 67.62 34.61
N SER A 317 -89.71 67.57 33.32
CA SER A 317 -90.24 66.55 32.42
C SER A 317 -90.05 65.15 33.03
N PRO A 318 -91.06 64.25 32.96
CA PRO A 318 -90.88 62.85 33.34
C PRO A 318 -89.76 62.18 32.52
N LEU A 319 -89.36 62.81 31.40
CA LEU A 319 -88.18 62.47 30.65
C LEU A 319 -86.88 62.76 31.41
N HIS A 320 -86.79 63.86 32.16
CA HIS A 320 -85.59 64.26 32.90
C HIS A 320 -85.33 63.41 34.14
N LEU A 321 -86.39 62.99 34.84
CA LEU A 321 -86.30 62.02 35.93
C LEU A 321 -85.93 60.63 35.40
N LYS A 322 -86.52 60.20 34.28
CA LYS A 322 -86.14 58.96 33.59
C LYS A 322 -84.70 59.00 33.09
N THR A 323 -84.21 60.14 32.55
CA THR A 323 -82.81 60.25 32.14
C THR A 323 -81.87 60.30 33.34
N GLU A 324 -82.23 60.95 34.45
CA GLU A 324 -81.41 60.94 35.67
C GLU A 324 -81.34 59.53 36.28
N GLU A 325 -82.44 58.79 36.29
CA GLU A 325 -82.48 57.38 36.71
C GLU A 325 -81.65 56.49 35.77
N LYS A 326 -81.77 56.66 34.45
CA LYS A 326 -80.93 55.95 33.47
C LYS A 326 -79.45 56.30 33.60
N VAL A 327 -79.12 57.55 33.88
CA VAL A 327 -77.72 57.97 34.15
C VAL A 327 -77.22 57.32 35.44
N LYS A 328 -78.03 57.27 36.50
CA LYS A 328 -77.70 56.53 37.74
C LYS A 328 -77.50 55.04 37.47
N ASP A 329 -78.36 54.41 36.68
CA ASP A 329 -78.22 53.02 36.25
C ASP A 329 -76.92 52.80 35.44
N ILE A 330 -76.61 53.70 34.50
CA ILE A 330 -75.38 53.65 33.70
C ILE A 330 -74.14 53.81 34.59
N VAL A 331 -74.14 54.74 35.53
CA VAL A 331 -73.03 54.94 36.48
C VAL A 331 -72.87 53.72 37.39
N LEU A 332 -73.98 53.13 37.85
CA LEU A 332 -73.96 51.94 38.69
C LEU A 332 -73.52 50.69 37.90
N ALA A 333 -73.92 50.57 36.64
CA ALA A 333 -73.42 49.56 35.72
C ALA A 333 -71.93 49.75 35.41
N SER A 334 -71.49 51.00 35.17
CA SER A 334 -70.10 51.34 34.89
C SER A 334 -69.19 51.03 36.08
N THR A 335 -69.61 51.37 37.31
CA THR A 335 -68.88 51.02 38.53
C THR A 335 -68.86 49.51 38.77
N ARG A 336 -69.94 48.78 38.48
CA ARG A 336 -69.94 47.30 38.51
C ARG A 336 -68.98 46.69 37.49
N ILE A 337 -68.96 47.22 36.26
CA ILE A 337 -68.03 46.78 35.21
C ILE A 337 -66.59 47.09 35.63
N GLN A 338 -66.32 48.29 36.15
CA GLN A 338 -64.99 48.69 36.61
C GLN A 338 -64.51 47.80 37.77
N ASN A 339 -65.39 47.49 38.73
CA ASN A 339 -65.08 46.56 39.82
C ASN A 339 -64.84 45.13 39.29
N GLY A 340 -65.66 44.66 38.34
CA GLY A 340 -65.49 43.36 37.69
C GLY A 340 -64.17 43.25 36.93
N LEU A 341 -63.81 44.27 36.14
CA LEU A 341 -62.53 44.36 35.45
C LEU A 341 -61.35 44.42 36.44
N GLY A 342 -61.50 45.15 37.54
CA GLY A 342 -60.51 45.17 38.62
C GLY A 342 -60.30 43.81 39.28
N MET A 343 -61.36 42.99 39.42
CA MET A 343 -61.23 41.60 39.87
C MET A 343 -60.55 40.71 38.83
N ILE A 344 -60.89 40.86 37.54
CA ILE A 344 -60.27 40.10 36.45
C ILE A 344 -58.77 40.39 36.36
N LEU A 345 -58.35 41.66 36.49
CA LEU A 345 -56.94 42.02 36.51
C LEU A 345 -56.18 41.38 37.69
N LYS A 346 -56.77 41.37 38.88
CA LYS A 346 -56.19 40.66 40.04
C LYS A 346 -56.08 39.15 39.81
N LEU A 347 -57.06 38.54 39.14
CA LEU A 347 -57.01 37.13 38.77
C LEU A 347 -55.93 36.84 37.71
N LEU A 348 -55.74 37.75 36.75
CA LEU A 348 -54.65 37.68 35.77
C LEU A 348 -53.29 37.74 36.46
N ASP A 349 -53.09 38.71 37.38
CA ASP A 349 -51.84 38.83 38.14
C ASP A 349 -51.56 37.57 38.99
N ALA A 350 -52.60 37.03 39.64
CA ALA A 350 -52.48 35.78 40.40
C ALA A 350 -52.15 34.58 39.50
N SER A 351 -52.75 34.51 38.30
CA SER A 351 -52.45 33.47 37.32
C SER A 351 -51.01 33.56 36.82
N GLU A 352 -50.50 34.76 36.52
CA GLU A 352 -49.10 34.95 36.12
C GLU A 352 -48.13 34.57 37.23
N PHE A 353 -48.46 34.91 38.48
CA PHE A 353 -47.64 34.53 39.63
C PHE A 353 -47.58 33.01 39.78
N VAL A 354 -48.72 32.32 39.70
CA VAL A 354 -48.78 30.85 39.75
C VAL A 354 -48.00 30.25 38.59
N GLN A 355 -48.12 30.79 37.38
CA GLN A 355 -47.38 30.32 36.21
C GLN A 355 -45.86 30.46 36.40
N LYS A 356 -45.38 31.60 36.92
CA LYS A 356 -43.96 31.81 37.24
C LYS A 356 -43.48 30.85 38.34
N SER A 357 -44.27 30.68 39.40
CA SER A 357 -43.95 29.76 40.50
C SER A 357 -43.83 28.32 40.02
N LEU A 358 -44.81 27.85 39.23
CA LEU A 358 -44.79 26.51 38.65
C LEU A 358 -43.63 26.32 37.67
N PHE A 359 -43.30 27.33 36.87
CA PHE A 359 -42.16 27.29 35.97
C PHE A 359 -40.83 27.21 36.73
N ASP A 360 -40.67 28.00 37.79
CA ASP A 360 -39.46 28.01 38.61
C ASP A 360 -39.31 26.71 39.41
N GLU A 361 -40.40 26.16 39.93
CA GLU A 361 -40.44 24.87 40.60
C GLU A 361 -40.10 23.74 39.63
N TYR A 362 -40.73 23.73 38.44
CA TYR A 362 -40.42 22.78 37.37
C TYR A 362 -38.94 22.83 36.99
N ARG A 363 -38.39 24.02 36.80
CA ARG A 363 -36.98 24.21 36.41
C ARG A 363 -36.00 23.75 37.49
N LYS A 364 -36.34 23.89 38.77
CA LYS A 364 -35.49 23.44 39.88
C LYS A 364 -35.57 21.92 40.06
N ASP A 365 -36.78 21.36 40.00
CA ASP A 365 -37.02 19.95 40.31
C ASP A 365 -36.70 19.00 39.16
N HIS A 366 -36.76 19.47 37.91
CA HIS A 366 -36.52 18.64 36.70
C HIS A 366 -35.14 18.89 36.08
N ALA A 367 -34.22 19.53 36.82
CA ALA A 367 -32.85 19.71 36.39
C ALA A 367 -32.01 18.45 36.69
N PHE A 368 -31.30 17.92 35.68
CA PHE A 368 -30.32 16.85 35.88
C PHE A 368 -29.06 17.40 36.54
N HIS A 369 -28.85 17.09 37.81
CA HIS A 369 -27.66 17.52 38.54
C HIS A 369 -26.46 16.63 38.18
N GLY A 370 -25.27 17.21 38.00
CA GLY A 370 -24.04 16.46 37.66
C GLY A 370 -23.82 16.19 36.15
N TYR A 371 -24.76 16.54 35.29
CA TYR A 371 -24.64 16.46 33.82
C TYR A 371 -24.42 17.86 33.22
N GLN A 372 -23.22 18.41 33.39
CA GLN A 372 -22.88 19.74 32.84
C GLN A 372 -22.73 19.70 31.32
N GLY A 373 -23.36 20.67 30.62
CA GLY A 373 -23.17 20.89 29.18
C GLY A 373 -24.13 20.13 28.24
N MET A 374 -25.20 19.53 28.77
CA MET A 374 -26.23 18.90 27.93
C MET A 374 -27.59 19.55 28.17
N ASP A 375 -27.81 20.74 27.62
CA ASP A 375 -29.10 21.44 27.73
C ASP A 375 -30.20 20.79 26.87
N ASN A 376 -29.83 19.86 25.98
CA ASN A 376 -30.75 19.17 25.11
C ASN A 376 -31.09 17.76 25.66
N PRO A 377 -32.37 17.44 25.92
CA PRO A 377 -32.79 16.11 26.36
C PRO A 377 -32.37 15.01 25.38
N LYS A 378 -32.23 15.31 24.08
CA LYS A 378 -31.71 14.35 23.09
C LYS A 378 -30.21 14.07 23.27
N GLY A 379 -29.42 15.06 23.70
CA GLY A 379 -27.99 14.90 24.00
C GLY A 379 -27.77 14.08 25.26
N ILE A 380 -28.58 14.36 26.27
CA ILE A 380 -28.73 13.61 27.51
C ILE A 380 -29.09 12.14 27.23
N ILE A 381 -30.13 11.88 26.43
CA ILE A 381 -30.54 10.52 26.01
C ILE A 381 -29.42 9.83 25.22
N ARG A 382 -28.75 10.52 24.28
CA ARG A 382 -27.67 9.92 23.48
C ARG A 382 -26.44 9.54 24.31
N PHE A 383 -26.09 10.35 25.31
CA PHE A 383 -25.02 10.03 26.25
C PHE A 383 -25.31 8.78 27.07
N LEU A 384 -26.59 8.55 27.39
CA LEU A 384 -27.02 7.35 28.10
C LEU A 384 -27.35 6.15 27.21
N SER A 385 -27.87 6.34 26.00
CA SER A 385 -28.25 5.25 25.10
C SER A 385 -27.04 4.60 24.44
N GLN A 386 -26.00 5.37 24.12
CA GLN A 386 -24.66 4.84 23.77
C GLN A 386 -24.03 4.02 24.90
N SER A 387 -24.70 3.90 26.04
CA SER A 387 -24.20 3.28 27.26
C SER A 387 -25.03 2.06 27.71
N GLN A 388 -26.11 1.72 26.98
CA GLN A 388 -26.96 0.53 27.18
C GLN A 388 -26.61 -0.63 26.23
N ASP A 389 -26.09 -0.36 25.02
CA ASP A 389 -25.73 -1.41 24.04
C ASP A 389 -24.43 -2.18 24.40
N ASP A 390 -23.71 -1.77 25.45
CA ASP A 390 -22.44 -2.37 25.90
C ASP A 390 -22.60 -3.31 27.12
N LEU A 391 -23.83 -3.61 27.56
CA LEU A 391 -24.03 -4.74 28.48
C LEU A 391 -23.94 -6.05 27.68
N PRO A 392 -22.98 -6.95 27.95
CA PRO A 392 -22.99 -8.25 27.32
C PRO A 392 -24.23 -9.00 27.80
N ASP A 393 -25.17 -9.23 26.89
CA ASP A 393 -26.43 -9.97 27.09
C ASP A 393 -26.26 -11.46 27.44
N ASN A 394 -25.11 -11.87 28.01
CA ASN A 394 -24.85 -13.26 28.34
C ASN A 394 -24.06 -13.44 29.65
N PRO A 395 -24.73 -13.62 30.79
CA PRO A 395 -24.07 -13.98 32.05
C PRO A 395 -23.43 -15.38 32.04
N LYS A 396 -23.57 -16.18 30.96
CA LYS A 396 -22.96 -17.53 30.87
C LYS A 396 -21.52 -17.54 30.36
N GLY A 397 -20.98 -16.42 29.87
CA GLY A 397 -19.61 -16.36 29.34
C GLY A 397 -18.51 -16.14 30.38
N ILE A 398 -18.83 -15.47 31.49
CA ILE A 398 -17.82 -15.02 32.47
C ILE A 398 -17.37 -16.16 33.39
N ILE A 399 -18.19 -17.19 33.59
CA ILE A 399 -17.82 -18.35 34.44
C ILE A 399 -16.82 -19.28 33.74
N ARG A 400 -16.67 -19.21 32.40
CA ARG A 400 -15.75 -20.10 31.66
C ARG A 400 -14.29 -19.64 31.61
N LEU A 401 -14.01 -18.37 31.95
CA LEU A 401 -12.64 -17.84 31.97
C LEU A 401 -11.96 -17.91 33.34
N LEU A 402 -12.70 -18.18 34.42
CA LEU A 402 -12.14 -18.37 35.77
C LEU A 402 -11.90 -19.85 36.12
N SER A 403 -12.28 -20.81 35.28
CA SER A 403 -12.03 -22.24 35.49
C SER A 403 -10.83 -22.80 34.72
N GLN A 404 -10.02 -21.95 34.08
CA GLN A 404 -8.80 -22.36 33.34
C GLN A 404 -7.50 -21.78 33.93
N SER A 405 -7.56 -21.13 35.10
CA SER A 405 -6.39 -20.61 35.80
C SER A 405 -6.14 -21.27 37.17
N GLN A 406 -6.51 -22.56 37.33
CA GLN A 406 -6.03 -23.41 38.42
C GLN A 406 -5.38 -24.66 37.86
#